data_AF-A0A0D5YPM5-F1
#
_entry.id   AF-A0A0D5YPM5-F1
#
_cell.length_a   1.000
_cell.length_b   1.000
_cell.length_c   1.000
_cell.angle_alpha   90.00
_cell.angle_beta   90.00
_cell.angle_gamma   90.00
#
_symmetry.space_group_name_H-M   'P 1'
#
loop_
_entity.id
_entity.type
_entity.pdbx_description
1 polymer ?
#
loop_
_entity_poly.entity_id
_entity_poly.type
_entity_poly.pdbx_seq_one_letter_code
_entity_poly.pdbx_strand_id
1 'polypeptide(L)'
;MEITIEEFSELLDNKYIIVEAFREHSKASEKYIDVTFVQKDGYTWKGSIPYFYRRTGLFIETANDLVDYLNEIYPHFTKNEIEKFQATEKKRWNDEMSGKKTTKGFFDKLLDLDWNSVKYDLPNNPNWARRIQDIKEFGYTLATDTRRTVKGKYETDTHILLVPLPKGGVTGYEVMSPAFKAKAIAVMESINVYEFSKANKHGLLPDHKFPEIRWDEETRAENPDEMPEKEIKEKFQLVDNQRNQQKREVCRKCFQTGKRGTLYGINFFYQGNENWPDDIPKVGKDAEKGCVGCGWYDIQKWRESLNQFIEENK
;
A
#
# COMPACT_ATOMS: atom_id res chain seq x y z
N MET A 1 7.38 7.51 17.75
CA MET A 1 8.83 7.64 17.78
C MET A 1 9.12 8.93 18.52
N GLU A 2 9.66 8.81 19.73
CA GLU A 2 10.17 9.96 20.48
C GLU A 2 11.67 9.97 20.20
N ILE A 3 12.07 10.73 19.18
CA ILE A 3 13.46 10.97 18.80
C ILE A 3 13.56 12.40 18.30
N THR A 4 14.62 13.11 18.70
CA THR A 4 14.90 14.45 18.19
C THR A 4 15.43 14.38 16.75
N ILE A 5 15.46 15.52 16.06
CA ILE A 5 16.00 15.58 14.69
C ILE A 5 17.50 15.30 14.72
N GLU A 6 18.19 15.82 15.73
CA GLU A 6 19.63 15.64 15.95
C GLU A 6 19.96 14.16 16.16
N GLU A 7 19.30 13.50 17.10
CA GLU A 7 19.49 12.06 17.38
C GLU A 7 19.17 11.20 16.14
N PHE A 8 18.10 11.53 15.42
CA PHE A 8 17.75 10.78 14.21
C PHE A 8 18.76 11.00 13.08
N SER A 9 19.28 12.22 12.93
CA SER A 9 20.27 12.56 11.91
C SER A 9 21.62 11.86 12.17
N GLU A 10 22.01 11.72 13.44
CA GLU A 10 23.17 10.92 13.84
C GLU A 10 22.96 9.44 13.52
N LEU A 11 21.78 8.90 13.81
CA LEU A 11 21.43 7.50 13.51
C LEU A 11 21.42 7.20 12.01
N LEU A 12 20.95 8.15 11.19
CA LEU A 12 20.85 8.00 9.74
C LEU A 12 22.21 7.85 9.06
N ASP A 13 23.25 8.48 9.61
CA ASP A 13 24.64 8.49 9.12
C ASP A 13 24.76 8.69 7.58
N ASN A 14 23.86 9.50 7.01
CA ASN A 14 23.84 9.80 5.59
C ASN A 14 23.80 11.31 5.38
N LYS A 15 24.98 11.89 5.15
CA LYS A 15 25.15 13.34 4.88
C LYS A 15 24.39 13.87 3.66
N TYR A 16 23.87 12.99 2.80
CA TYR A 16 23.11 13.33 1.61
C TYR A 16 21.59 13.43 1.87
N ILE A 17 21.15 13.11 3.09
CA ILE A 17 19.77 13.21 3.52
C ILE A 17 19.72 14.18 4.69
N ILE A 18 19.15 15.36 4.47
CA ILE A 18 18.98 16.39 5.49
C ILE A 18 17.56 16.28 6.04
N VAL A 19 17.41 15.99 7.33
CA VAL A 19 16.11 15.93 8.01
C VAL A 19 15.75 17.32 8.54
N GLU A 20 14.55 17.80 8.18
CA GLU A 20 14.11 19.15 8.52
C GLU A 20 13.06 19.16 9.64
N ALA A 21 12.13 18.22 9.63
CA ALA A 21 11.06 18.13 10.62
C ALA A 21 10.35 16.78 10.61
N PHE A 22 9.76 16.43 11.75
CA PHE A 22 8.72 15.41 11.84
C PHE A 22 7.35 16.07 11.91
N ARG A 23 6.39 15.59 11.12
CA ARG A 23 5.01 16.09 11.11
C ARG A 23 4.02 14.96 11.31
N GLU A 24 2.93 15.27 12.02
CA GLU A 24 1.82 14.36 12.22
C GLU A 24 0.51 14.98 11.74
N HIS A 25 -0.24 14.22 10.95
CA HIS A 25 -1.59 14.53 10.55
C HIS A 25 -2.57 13.61 11.31
N SER A 26 -2.95 14.04 12.52
CA SER A 26 -3.79 13.26 13.44
C SER A 26 -5.12 12.78 12.82
N LYS A 27 -5.85 13.65 12.11
CA LYS A 27 -7.13 13.29 11.44
C LYS A 27 -6.99 12.20 10.39
N ALA A 28 -5.88 12.18 9.64
CA ALA A 28 -5.63 11.20 8.60
C ALA A 28 -4.88 9.96 9.13
N SER A 29 -4.40 10.01 10.38
CA SER A 29 -3.49 9.03 10.97
C SER A 29 -2.27 8.80 10.07
N GLU A 30 -1.65 9.91 9.66
CA GLU A 30 -0.45 9.93 8.81
C GLU A 30 0.70 10.61 9.56
N LYS A 31 1.92 10.10 9.40
CA LYS A 31 3.15 10.73 9.90
C LYS A 31 4.18 10.85 8.79
N TYR A 32 4.92 11.94 8.83
CA TYR A 32 5.77 12.42 7.77
C TYR A 32 7.12 12.87 8.31
N ILE A 33 8.17 12.65 7.52
CA ILE A 33 9.48 13.25 7.73
C ILE A 33 9.78 14.18 6.56
N ASP A 34 10.02 15.45 6.86
CA ASP A 34 10.40 16.45 5.88
C ASP A 34 11.92 16.36 5.66
N VAL A 35 12.32 16.25 4.39
CA VAL A 35 13.70 15.96 4.01
C VAL A 35 14.15 16.78 2.80
N THR A 36 15.45 17.03 2.74
CA THR A 36 16.15 17.43 1.53
C THR A 36 17.15 16.35 1.14
N PHE A 37 16.94 15.73 -0.02
CA PHE A 37 17.88 14.79 -0.63
C PHE A 37 18.85 15.55 -1.53
N VAL A 38 20.14 15.41 -1.25
CA VAL A 38 21.24 16.01 -2.01
C VAL A 38 21.98 14.91 -2.76
N GLN A 39 21.98 14.96 -4.08
CA GLN A 39 22.67 13.98 -4.91
C GLN A 39 24.14 14.33 -5.09
N LYS A 40 24.96 13.36 -5.51
CA LYS A 40 26.42 13.56 -5.69
C LYS A 40 26.77 14.62 -6.73
N ASP A 41 25.90 14.84 -7.72
CA ASP A 41 26.02 15.87 -8.75
C ASP A 41 25.52 17.26 -8.28
N GLY A 42 25.10 17.38 -7.02
CA GLY A 42 24.55 18.59 -6.42
C GLY A 42 23.07 18.82 -6.71
N TYR A 43 22.39 17.92 -7.44
CA TYR A 43 20.94 18.00 -7.61
C TYR A 43 20.25 17.79 -6.26
N THR A 44 19.27 18.65 -5.97
CA THR A 44 18.53 18.61 -4.69
C THR A 44 17.05 18.40 -4.94
N TRP A 45 16.45 17.45 -4.23
CA TRP A 45 15.00 17.34 -4.11
C TRP A 45 14.58 17.60 -2.66
N LYS A 46 13.60 18.47 -2.47
CA LYS A 46 13.06 18.82 -1.16
C LYS A 46 11.60 18.45 -1.09
N GLY A 47 11.21 17.75 -0.03
CA GLY A 47 9.83 17.31 0.12
C GLY A 47 9.56 16.64 1.45
N SER A 48 8.59 15.75 1.46
CA SER A 48 8.16 15.05 2.66
C SER A 48 7.79 13.62 2.36
N ILE A 49 8.33 12.71 3.17
CA ILE A 49 8.18 11.28 3.00
C ILE A 49 7.21 10.77 4.08
N PRO A 50 6.07 10.18 3.71
CA PRO A 50 5.26 9.46 4.69
C PRO A 50 6.05 8.27 5.20
N TYR A 51 6.01 8.03 6.51
CA TYR A 51 6.56 6.82 7.15
C TYR A 51 5.51 6.08 7.98
N PHE A 52 4.38 6.72 8.25
CA PHE A 52 3.21 6.06 8.82
C PHE A 52 2.00 6.50 8.01
N TYR A 53 1.35 5.55 7.35
CA TYR A 53 0.13 5.80 6.61
C TYR A 53 -0.80 4.58 6.56
N ARG A 54 -1.88 4.65 7.34
CA ARG A 54 -2.92 3.61 7.42
C ARG A 54 -3.48 3.13 6.08
N ARG A 55 -3.72 4.03 5.11
CA ARG A 55 -4.43 3.66 3.87
C ARG A 55 -3.54 2.99 2.83
N THR A 56 -2.25 3.33 2.81
CA THR A 56 -1.26 2.63 1.97
C THR A 56 -0.71 1.38 2.66
N GLY A 57 -0.96 1.21 3.97
CA GLY A 57 -0.46 0.09 4.75
C GLY A 57 1.00 0.27 5.17
N LEU A 58 1.46 1.52 5.24
CA LEU A 58 2.80 1.90 5.67
C LEU A 58 2.81 2.12 7.18
N PHE A 59 3.67 1.42 7.92
CA PHE A 59 3.71 1.50 9.38
C PHE A 59 5.14 1.38 9.91
N ILE A 60 5.96 2.40 9.66
CA ILE A 60 7.30 2.48 10.24
C ILE A 60 7.18 3.10 11.62
N GLU A 61 7.50 2.31 12.64
CA GLU A 61 7.34 2.70 14.05
C GLU A 61 8.69 2.93 14.76
N THR A 62 9.77 2.34 14.26
CA THR A 62 11.12 2.44 14.84
C THR A 62 12.03 3.37 14.03
N ALA A 63 13.00 3.98 14.70
CA ALA A 63 13.94 4.91 14.07
C ALA A 63 14.87 4.19 13.07
N ASN A 64 15.34 2.98 13.41
CA ASN A 64 16.18 2.18 12.51
C ASN A 64 15.44 1.82 11.21
N ASP A 65 14.19 1.36 11.32
CA ASP A 65 13.39 1.03 10.12
C ASP A 65 13.16 2.27 9.24
N LEU A 66 13.05 3.46 9.84
CA LEU A 66 12.93 4.71 9.09
C LEU A 66 14.25 5.11 8.43
N VAL A 67 15.38 4.88 9.08
CA VAL A 67 16.71 5.08 8.49
C VAL A 67 16.91 4.16 7.30
N ASP A 68 16.62 2.87 7.44
CA ASP A 68 16.71 1.88 6.36
C ASP A 68 15.83 2.29 5.18
N TYR A 69 14.58 2.66 5.47
CA TYR A 69 13.65 3.11 4.45
C TYR A 69 14.11 4.39 3.71
N LEU A 70 14.64 5.39 4.42
CA LEU A 70 15.14 6.62 3.79
C LEU A 70 16.35 6.34 2.88
N ASN A 71 17.25 5.45 3.32
CA ASN A 71 18.40 5.01 2.53
C ASN A 71 17.97 4.19 1.31
N GLU A 72 16.95 3.33 1.46
CA GLU A 72 16.37 2.52 0.38
C GLU A 72 15.80 3.41 -0.73
N ILE A 73 15.05 4.45 -0.37
CA ILE A 73 14.37 5.30 -1.37
C ILE A 73 15.27 6.39 -1.97
N TYR A 74 16.37 6.76 -1.30
CA TYR A 74 17.26 7.84 -1.73
C TYR A 74 17.67 7.79 -3.22
N PRO A 75 17.99 6.62 -3.84
CA PRO A 75 18.35 6.54 -5.25
C PRO A 75 17.25 6.99 -6.23
N HIS A 76 15.98 6.98 -5.82
CA HIS A 76 14.86 7.42 -6.67
C HIS A 76 14.79 8.94 -6.86
N PHE A 77 15.55 9.71 -6.08
CA PHE A 77 15.54 11.18 -6.10
C PHE A 77 16.72 11.77 -6.89
N THR A 78 17.32 10.99 -7.78
CA THR A 78 18.23 11.52 -8.80
C THR A 78 17.44 12.24 -9.88
N LYS A 79 18.06 13.23 -10.53
CA LYS A 79 17.43 13.96 -11.65
C LYS A 79 16.91 12.99 -12.74
N ASN A 80 17.71 11.98 -13.08
CA ASN A 80 17.36 10.99 -14.10
C ASN A 80 16.16 10.13 -13.69
N GLU A 81 16.11 9.63 -12.46
CA GLU A 81 14.97 8.82 -11.99
C GLU A 81 13.69 9.65 -11.88
N ILE A 82 13.79 10.92 -11.47
CA ILE A 82 12.66 11.86 -11.46
C ILE A 82 12.12 12.11 -12.86
N GLU A 83 12.99 12.44 -13.83
CA GLU A 83 12.58 12.69 -15.22
C GLU A 83 11.95 11.44 -15.84
N LYS A 84 12.50 10.26 -15.53
CA LYS A 84 11.96 8.96 -15.94
C LYS A 84 10.60 8.68 -15.31
N PHE A 85 10.43 8.96 -14.02
CA PHE A 85 9.14 8.83 -13.32
C PHE A 85 8.08 9.73 -13.98
N GLN A 86 8.40 11.01 -14.18
CA GLN A 86 7.49 11.97 -14.82
C GLN A 86 7.10 11.53 -16.24
N ALA A 87 8.06 11.12 -17.06
CA ALA A 87 7.80 10.67 -18.42
C ALA A 87 6.92 9.42 -18.46
N THR A 88 7.23 8.42 -17.61
CA THR A 88 6.49 7.16 -17.52
C THR A 88 5.04 7.41 -17.09
N GLU A 89 4.85 8.19 -16.03
CA GLU A 89 3.51 8.43 -15.49
C GLU A 89 2.70 9.38 -16.37
N LYS A 90 3.32 10.39 -17.00
CA LYS A 90 2.64 11.22 -18.01
C LYS A 90 2.09 10.40 -19.16
N LYS A 91 2.90 9.47 -19.70
CA LYS A 91 2.47 8.56 -20.76
C LYS A 91 1.29 7.71 -20.30
N ARG A 92 1.43 7.04 -19.15
CA ARG A 92 0.37 6.20 -18.58
C ARG A 92 -0.94 6.94 -18.39
N TRP A 93 -0.90 8.18 -17.88
CA TRP A 93 -2.10 8.97 -17.66
C TRP A 93 -2.78 9.43 -18.95
N ASN A 94 -2.02 9.60 -20.03
CA ASN A 94 -2.56 9.92 -21.35
C ASN A 94 -3.11 8.69 -22.07
N ASP A 95 -2.53 7.52 -21.85
CA ASP A 95 -2.90 6.30 -22.56
C ASP A 95 -3.97 5.52 -21.77
N GLU A 96 -3.59 4.96 -20.62
CA GLU A 96 -4.41 4.02 -19.84
C GLU A 96 -5.49 4.70 -18.97
N MET A 97 -5.24 5.92 -18.51
CA MET A 97 -6.09 6.62 -17.53
C MET A 97 -6.85 7.81 -18.13
N SER A 98 -6.84 7.95 -19.45
CA SER A 98 -7.47 9.05 -20.20
C SER A 98 -8.96 9.24 -19.88
N GLY A 99 -9.66 8.16 -19.53
CA GLY A 99 -11.07 8.20 -19.10
C GLY A 99 -11.31 8.92 -17.77
N LYS A 100 -10.29 9.08 -16.92
CA LYS A 100 -10.40 9.68 -15.57
C LYS A 100 -10.14 11.19 -15.58
N LYS A 101 -10.81 11.91 -16.48
CA LYS A 101 -10.57 13.35 -16.78
C LYS A 101 -10.40 14.23 -15.53
N THR A 102 -11.29 14.11 -14.55
CA THR A 102 -11.24 14.93 -13.33
C THR A 102 -10.01 14.62 -12.47
N THR A 103 -9.70 13.35 -12.21
CA THR A 103 -8.51 12.99 -11.42
C THR A 103 -7.22 13.30 -12.17
N LYS A 104 -7.23 13.15 -13.50
CA LYS A 104 -6.08 13.48 -14.35
C LYS A 104 -5.67 14.94 -14.18
N GLY A 105 -6.62 15.87 -14.15
CA GLY A 105 -6.31 17.29 -13.93
C GLY A 105 -5.60 17.58 -12.60
N PHE A 106 -5.89 16.80 -11.55
CA PHE A 106 -5.17 16.87 -10.29
C PHE A 106 -3.77 16.27 -10.41
N PHE A 107 -3.67 15.08 -11.03
CA PHE A 107 -2.39 14.39 -11.20
C PHE A 107 -1.41 15.20 -12.07
N ASP A 108 -1.89 15.78 -13.17
CA ASP A 108 -1.07 16.60 -14.08
C ASP A 108 -0.43 17.79 -13.35
N LYS A 109 -1.12 18.37 -12.35
CA LYS A 109 -0.56 19.44 -11.50
C LYS A 109 0.51 18.91 -10.57
N LEU A 110 0.24 17.81 -9.88
CA LEU A 110 1.17 17.19 -8.95
C LEU A 110 2.42 16.59 -9.61
N LEU A 111 2.41 16.41 -10.93
CA LEU A 111 3.54 15.83 -11.66
C LEU A 111 4.76 16.77 -11.72
N ASP A 112 4.64 18.02 -11.26
CA ASP A 112 5.78 18.91 -11.02
C ASP A 112 6.65 18.48 -9.83
N LEU A 113 6.13 17.56 -8.99
CA LEU A 113 6.79 17.03 -7.80
C LEU A 113 7.13 18.10 -6.76
N ASP A 114 6.34 19.18 -6.71
CA ASP A 114 6.42 20.24 -5.71
C ASP A 114 5.10 20.33 -4.92
N TRP A 115 5.13 21.11 -3.83
CA TRP A 115 3.96 21.37 -3.01
C TRP A 115 2.94 22.23 -3.75
N ASN A 116 1.79 21.64 -4.06
CA ASN A 116 0.69 22.32 -4.73
C ASN A 116 -0.43 22.66 -3.74
N SER A 117 -0.81 23.92 -3.65
CA SER A 117 -1.94 24.43 -2.89
C SER A 117 -3.25 23.86 -3.43
N VAL A 118 -4.07 23.28 -2.55
CA VAL A 118 -5.42 22.79 -2.90
C VAL A 118 -6.30 23.93 -3.40
N LYS A 119 -6.15 25.13 -2.83
CA LYS A 119 -6.97 26.29 -3.16
C LYS A 119 -6.52 27.03 -4.42
N TYR A 120 -5.21 27.06 -4.69
CA TYR A 120 -4.63 27.93 -5.72
C TYR A 120 -4.02 27.21 -6.92
N ASP A 121 -3.46 26.02 -6.74
CA ASP A 121 -2.72 25.32 -7.80
C ASP A 121 -3.52 24.17 -8.40
N LEU A 122 -4.24 23.43 -7.55
CA LEU A 122 -5.07 22.29 -7.96
C LEU A 122 -6.39 22.74 -8.62
N PRO A 123 -7.00 21.89 -9.47
CA PRO A 123 -8.29 22.21 -10.08
C PRO A 123 -9.37 22.49 -9.02
N ASN A 124 -10.15 23.55 -9.22
CA ASN A 124 -11.25 23.89 -8.31
C ASN A 124 -12.31 22.78 -8.31
N ASN A 125 -12.37 22.02 -7.21
CA ASN A 125 -13.28 20.90 -7.04
C ASN A 125 -13.71 20.79 -5.56
N PRO A 126 -15.02 20.85 -5.25
CA PRO A 126 -15.50 20.71 -3.88
C PRO A 126 -15.20 19.32 -3.28
N ASN A 127 -14.92 18.32 -4.11
CA ASN A 127 -14.56 16.95 -3.74
C ASN A 127 -13.09 16.62 -4.09
N TRP A 128 -12.17 17.59 -3.96
CA TRP A 128 -10.74 17.39 -4.18
C TRP A 128 -10.18 16.23 -3.34
N ALA A 129 -10.64 16.07 -2.10
CA ALA A 129 -10.16 15.03 -1.19
C ALA A 129 -10.35 13.62 -1.77
N ARG A 130 -11.48 13.36 -2.45
CA ARG A 130 -11.69 12.09 -3.15
C ARG A 130 -10.75 11.95 -4.36
N ARG A 131 -10.43 13.02 -5.08
CA ARG A 131 -9.48 12.96 -6.21
C ARG A 131 -8.07 12.61 -5.73
N ILE A 132 -7.62 13.19 -4.62
CA ILE A 132 -6.36 12.83 -3.96
C ILE A 132 -6.40 11.37 -3.49
N GLN A 133 -7.52 10.94 -2.92
CA GLN A 133 -7.70 9.53 -2.52
C GLN A 133 -7.65 8.58 -3.72
N ASP A 134 -8.27 8.89 -4.86
CA ASP A 134 -8.17 8.08 -6.08
C ASP A 134 -6.70 7.92 -6.51
N ILE A 135 -5.92 8.99 -6.47
CA ILE A 135 -4.49 8.96 -6.81
C ILE A 135 -3.74 8.01 -5.86
N LYS A 136 -3.98 8.11 -4.55
CA LYS A 136 -3.40 7.17 -3.58
C LYS A 136 -3.83 5.72 -3.84
N GLU A 137 -5.10 5.49 -4.19
CA GLU A 137 -5.65 4.18 -4.56
C GLU A 137 -5.06 3.62 -5.87
N PHE A 138 -4.51 4.47 -6.74
CA PHE A 138 -3.73 4.03 -7.92
C PHE A 138 -2.28 3.67 -7.60
N GLY A 139 -1.90 3.72 -6.32
CA GLY A 139 -0.60 3.27 -5.80
C GLY A 139 0.44 4.38 -5.67
N TYR A 140 0.08 5.65 -5.87
CA TYR A 140 1.03 6.76 -5.72
C TYR A 140 1.21 7.16 -4.25
N THR A 141 2.44 7.51 -3.90
CA THR A 141 2.78 8.09 -2.60
C THR A 141 2.57 9.60 -2.65
N LEU A 142 1.71 10.11 -1.77
CA LEU A 142 1.48 11.55 -1.62
C LEU A 142 1.77 11.99 -0.19
N ALA A 143 2.36 13.16 -0.03
CA ALA A 143 2.46 13.85 1.25
C ALA A 143 1.44 14.99 1.34
N THR A 144 0.95 15.21 2.56
CA THR A 144 -0.05 16.25 2.85
C THR A 144 0.50 17.20 3.91
N ASP A 145 0.37 18.49 3.68
CA ASP A 145 0.63 19.51 4.69
C ASP A 145 -0.58 20.44 4.81
N THR A 146 -1.32 20.34 5.92
CA THR A 146 -2.57 21.09 6.10
C THR A 146 -2.37 22.54 6.52
N ARG A 147 -1.13 22.97 6.80
CA ARG A 147 -0.82 24.30 7.35
C ARG A 147 0.35 24.99 6.65
N ARG A 148 0.66 24.59 5.41
CA ARG A 148 1.75 25.20 4.64
C ARG A 148 1.38 26.61 4.18
N THR A 149 2.29 27.56 4.32
CA THR A 149 2.13 28.93 3.84
C THR A 149 2.05 28.94 2.31
N VAL A 150 1.04 29.63 1.77
CA VAL A 150 0.90 29.79 0.32
C VAL A 150 1.95 30.79 -0.17
N LYS A 151 2.66 30.42 -1.24
CA LYS A 151 3.72 31.26 -1.83
C LYS A 151 3.18 32.66 -2.18
N GLY A 152 3.81 33.69 -1.65
CA GLY A 152 3.44 35.10 -1.89
C GLY A 152 2.18 35.57 -1.17
N LYS A 153 1.68 34.83 -0.16
CA LYS A 153 0.49 35.20 0.62
C LYS A 153 0.73 35.03 2.12
N TYR A 154 -0.08 35.73 2.91
CA TYR A 154 -0.06 35.68 4.38
C TYR A 154 -1.02 34.63 4.97
N GLU A 155 -1.48 33.68 4.16
CA GLU A 155 -2.40 32.62 4.58
C GLU A 155 -1.76 31.23 4.43
N THR A 156 -2.28 30.27 5.20
CA THR A 156 -1.90 28.86 5.08
C THR A 156 -3.01 28.05 4.41
N ASP A 157 -2.63 27.02 3.68
CA ASP A 157 -3.53 26.11 2.98
C ASP A 157 -3.02 24.67 3.11
N THR A 158 -3.92 23.71 2.87
CA THR A 158 -3.55 22.34 2.56
C THR A 158 -2.81 22.28 1.24
N HIS A 159 -1.59 21.75 1.28
CA HIS A 159 -0.80 21.44 0.11
C HIS A 159 -0.61 19.94 -0.03
N ILE A 160 -0.55 19.48 -1.28
CA ILE A 160 -0.32 18.10 -1.65
C ILE A 160 0.97 18.03 -2.45
N LEU A 161 1.80 17.03 -2.15
CA LEU A 161 3.03 16.72 -2.87
C LEU A 161 2.94 15.28 -3.40
N LEU A 162 3.20 15.08 -4.69
CA LEU A 162 3.46 13.75 -5.24
C LEU A 162 4.92 13.39 -5.00
N VAL A 163 5.15 12.28 -4.32
CA VAL A 163 6.49 11.77 -4.06
C VAL A 163 6.88 10.84 -5.21
N PRO A 164 8.03 11.06 -5.90
CA PRO A 164 8.47 10.28 -7.06
C PRO A 164 9.00 8.89 -6.68
N LEU A 165 8.20 8.12 -5.94
CA LEU A 165 8.49 6.73 -5.62
C LEU A 165 7.77 5.80 -6.60
N PRO A 166 8.34 4.63 -6.91
CA PRO A 166 7.61 3.58 -7.60
C PRO A 166 6.24 3.33 -6.95
N LYS A 167 5.22 3.03 -7.76
CA LYS A 167 3.90 2.72 -7.23
C LYS A 167 3.97 1.48 -6.33
N GLY A 168 3.40 1.58 -5.14
CA GLY A 168 3.55 0.54 -4.11
C GLY A 168 4.87 0.59 -3.32
N GLY A 169 5.71 1.61 -3.57
CA GLY A 169 7.06 1.76 -3.02
C GLY A 169 7.14 2.20 -1.56
N VAL A 170 6.25 1.72 -0.68
CA VAL A 170 6.50 1.80 0.78
C VAL A 170 6.25 0.50 1.52
N THR A 171 6.20 -0.56 0.76
CA THR A 171 5.86 -1.86 1.27
C THR A 171 6.74 -2.77 0.48
N GLY A 172 7.54 -3.61 1.13
CA GLY A 172 8.17 -4.76 0.48
C GLY A 172 7.12 -5.77 -0.02
N TYR A 173 6.05 -5.27 -0.62
CA TYR A 173 4.96 -5.98 -1.27
C TYR A 173 5.38 -6.25 -2.69
N GLU A 174 5.06 -7.46 -3.11
CA GLU A 174 5.45 -7.96 -4.39
C GLU A 174 4.70 -7.24 -5.52
N VAL A 175 5.43 -6.79 -6.53
CA VAL A 175 4.83 -6.17 -7.72
C VAL A 175 4.54 -7.24 -8.75
N MET A 176 3.29 -7.69 -8.82
CA MET A 176 2.85 -8.60 -9.88
C MET A 176 2.83 -7.89 -11.24
N SER A 177 3.36 -8.56 -12.27
CA SER A 177 3.36 -8.06 -13.64
C SER A 177 1.91 -7.89 -14.17
N PRO A 178 1.68 -7.01 -15.16
CA PRO A 178 0.38 -6.92 -15.83
C PRO A 178 -0.05 -8.24 -16.50
N ALA A 179 0.90 -9.01 -17.04
CA ALA A 179 0.64 -10.28 -17.71
C ALA A 179 0.17 -11.34 -16.71
N PHE A 180 0.87 -11.48 -15.58
CA PHE A 180 0.45 -12.34 -14.48
C PHE A 180 -0.93 -11.95 -13.95
N LYS A 181 -1.20 -10.65 -13.72
CA LYS A 181 -2.52 -10.20 -13.24
C LYS A 181 -3.65 -10.59 -14.18
N ALA A 182 -3.47 -10.41 -15.49
CA ALA A 182 -4.46 -10.80 -16.48
C ALA A 182 -4.70 -12.31 -16.48
N LYS A 183 -3.63 -13.11 -16.41
CA LYS A 183 -3.68 -14.57 -16.32
C LYS A 183 -4.42 -15.04 -15.06
N ALA A 184 -4.04 -14.51 -13.90
CA ALA A 184 -4.64 -14.86 -12.61
C ALA A 184 -6.14 -14.54 -12.57
N ILE A 185 -6.55 -13.37 -13.07
CA ILE A 185 -7.97 -12.99 -13.17
C ILE A 185 -8.75 -13.94 -14.09
N ALA A 186 -8.16 -14.36 -15.20
CA ALA A 186 -8.78 -15.29 -16.13
C ALA A 186 -8.93 -16.70 -15.51
N VAL A 187 -7.87 -17.22 -14.90
CA VAL A 187 -7.82 -18.55 -14.25
C VAL A 187 -8.82 -18.67 -13.10
N MET A 188 -9.06 -17.58 -12.37
CA MET A 188 -10.03 -17.48 -11.27
C MET A 188 -11.39 -16.92 -11.71
N GLU A 189 -11.66 -16.94 -13.02
CA GLU A 189 -12.97 -16.66 -13.64
C GLU A 189 -13.59 -15.29 -13.32
N SER A 190 -12.76 -14.30 -12.93
CA SER A 190 -13.20 -12.95 -12.57
C SER A 190 -14.30 -12.92 -11.49
N ILE A 191 -14.27 -13.85 -10.54
CA ILE A 191 -15.21 -13.90 -9.42
C ILE A 191 -14.56 -13.21 -8.22
N ASN A 192 -15.22 -12.19 -7.67
CA ASN A 192 -14.85 -11.69 -6.35
C ASN A 192 -15.17 -12.77 -5.31
N VAL A 193 -14.17 -13.32 -4.63
CA VAL A 193 -14.39 -14.41 -3.68
C VAL A 193 -15.14 -13.97 -2.42
N TYR A 194 -15.07 -12.69 -2.06
CA TYR A 194 -15.78 -12.12 -0.92
C TYR A 194 -17.28 -12.01 -1.22
N GLU A 195 -17.71 -11.23 -2.21
CA GLU A 195 -19.14 -11.13 -2.55
C GLU A 195 -19.71 -12.34 -3.32
N PHE A 196 -18.84 -13.25 -3.78
CA PHE A 196 -19.19 -14.31 -4.73
C PHE A 196 -19.93 -13.78 -5.97
N SER A 197 -19.37 -12.73 -6.58
CA SER A 197 -20.02 -11.99 -7.66
C SER A 197 -19.04 -11.63 -8.78
N LYS A 198 -19.56 -11.51 -10.01
CA LYS A 198 -18.83 -11.02 -11.20
C LYS A 198 -19.08 -9.53 -11.48
N ALA A 199 -19.89 -8.85 -10.66
CA ALA A 199 -20.34 -7.48 -10.92
C ALA A 199 -19.21 -6.44 -10.92
N ASN A 200 -18.14 -6.67 -10.14
CA ASN A 200 -17.00 -5.76 -9.98
C ASN A 200 -15.72 -6.26 -10.68
N LYS A 201 -15.83 -7.05 -11.77
CA LYS A 201 -14.69 -7.65 -12.49
C LYS A 201 -13.54 -6.69 -12.82
N HIS A 202 -13.84 -5.41 -13.10
CA HIS A 202 -12.86 -4.40 -13.48
C HIS A 202 -12.02 -3.87 -12.29
N GLY A 203 -12.46 -4.12 -11.05
CA GLY A 203 -11.77 -3.72 -9.83
C GLY A 203 -11.08 -4.86 -9.11
N LEU A 204 -11.09 -6.07 -9.69
CA LEU A 204 -10.48 -7.26 -9.09
C LEU A 204 -8.97 -7.23 -9.21
N LEU A 205 -8.33 -7.72 -8.16
CA LEU A 205 -6.89 -7.88 -8.05
C LEU A 205 -6.60 -9.27 -7.47
N PRO A 206 -5.58 -9.97 -7.98
CA PRO A 206 -5.03 -11.13 -7.30
C PRO A 206 -4.40 -10.70 -5.97
N ASP A 207 -4.77 -11.37 -4.90
CA ASP A 207 -4.24 -11.17 -3.56
C ASP A 207 -3.73 -12.50 -3.00
N HIS A 208 -2.57 -12.48 -2.35
CA HIS A 208 -1.95 -13.66 -1.76
C HIS A 208 -2.81 -14.23 -0.64
N LYS A 209 -3.21 -15.50 -0.69
CA LYS A 209 -3.90 -16.17 0.42
C LYS A 209 -3.11 -16.08 1.72
N PHE A 210 -1.82 -16.40 1.66
CA PHE A 210 -0.89 -16.23 2.79
C PHE A 210 -0.52 -14.74 2.96
N PRO A 211 -0.90 -14.08 4.08
CA PRO A 211 -0.75 -12.64 4.22
C PRO A 211 0.72 -12.23 4.39
N GLU A 212 1.12 -11.19 3.66
CA GLU A 212 2.51 -10.71 3.55
C GLU A 212 3.11 -10.26 4.89
N ILE A 213 2.28 -9.86 5.87
CA ILE A 213 2.72 -9.57 7.25
C ILE A 213 3.37 -10.77 7.96
N ARG A 214 3.18 -11.99 7.44
CA ARG A 214 3.74 -13.22 7.98
C ARG A 214 4.95 -13.73 7.20
N TRP A 215 5.39 -13.01 6.19
CA TRP A 215 6.52 -13.43 5.38
C TRP A 215 7.84 -13.01 6.03
N ASP A 216 8.84 -13.88 5.92
CA ASP A 216 10.25 -13.54 6.10
C ASP A 216 10.93 -13.44 4.72
N GLU A 217 12.24 -13.20 4.70
CA GLU A 217 13.01 -13.11 3.45
C GLU A 217 12.98 -14.41 2.63
N GLU A 218 12.98 -15.57 3.27
CA GLU A 218 12.94 -16.86 2.58
C GLU A 218 11.56 -17.21 2.00
N THR A 219 10.50 -16.63 2.57
CA THR A 219 9.10 -16.81 2.18
C THR A 219 8.74 -15.96 0.97
N ARG A 220 9.39 -14.80 0.80
CA ARG A 220 9.22 -13.95 -0.38
C ARG A 220 9.59 -14.77 -1.62
N ALA A 221 8.58 -15.17 -2.37
CA ALA A 221 8.74 -15.90 -3.62
C ALA A 221 8.50 -14.93 -4.79
N GLU A 222 9.15 -15.19 -5.92
CA GLU A 222 8.79 -14.53 -7.17
C GLU A 222 7.52 -15.15 -7.74
N ASN A 223 6.63 -14.33 -8.30
CA ASN A 223 5.46 -14.76 -9.07
C ASN A 223 5.72 -14.68 -10.58
N PRO A 224 6.36 -15.70 -11.19
CA PRO A 224 6.66 -15.69 -12.62
C PRO A 224 5.37 -15.72 -13.45
N ASP A 225 5.42 -15.10 -14.63
CA ASP A 225 4.30 -15.08 -15.59
C ASP A 225 3.90 -16.51 -16.04
N GLU A 226 4.86 -17.42 -16.00
CA GLU A 226 4.72 -18.83 -16.34
C GLU A 226 4.07 -19.68 -15.24
N MET A 227 3.77 -19.12 -14.05
CA MET A 227 3.20 -19.86 -12.93
C MET A 227 2.00 -20.73 -13.36
N PRO A 228 1.99 -22.04 -13.07
CA PRO A 228 0.91 -22.94 -13.44
C PRO A 228 -0.45 -22.50 -12.88
N GLU A 229 -1.53 -22.72 -13.62
CA GLU A 229 -2.89 -22.31 -13.18
C GLU A 229 -3.30 -22.90 -11.83
N LYS A 230 -2.88 -24.14 -11.55
CA LYS A 230 -3.11 -24.80 -10.27
C LYS A 230 -2.46 -24.03 -9.13
N GLU A 231 -1.19 -23.66 -9.31
CA GLU A 231 -0.42 -22.92 -8.31
C GLU A 231 -1.01 -21.51 -8.11
N ILE A 232 -1.50 -20.87 -9.18
CA ILE A 232 -2.23 -19.60 -9.08
C ILE A 232 -3.46 -19.75 -8.16
N LYS A 233 -4.28 -20.79 -8.35
CA LYS A 233 -5.48 -21.01 -7.52
C LYS A 233 -5.15 -21.39 -6.08
N GLU A 234 -4.00 -21.99 -5.85
CA GLU A 234 -3.51 -22.33 -4.51
C GLU A 234 -3.02 -21.08 -3.77
N LYS A 235 -2.20 -20.25 -4.42
CA LYS A 235 -1.56 -19.07 -3.81
C LYS A 235 -2.45 -17.83 -3.75
N PHE A 236 -3.40 -17.67 -4.67
CA PHE A 236 -4.13 -16.41 -4.85
C PHE A 236 -5.64 -16.55 -4.66
N GLN A 237 -6.27 -15.41 -4.38
CA GLN A 237 -7.70 -15.21 -4.44
C GLN A 237 -8.01 -13.87 -5.09
N LEU A 238 -9.19 -13.73 -5.72
CA LEU A 238 -9.62 -12.47 -6.33
C LEU A 238 -10.50 -11.66 -5.40
N VAL A 239 -10.01 -10.47 -5.04
CA VAL A 239 -10.73 -9.49 -4.22
C VAL A 239 -10.59 -8.12 -4.85
N ASP A 240 -11.48 -7.19 -4.50
CA ASP A 240 -11.28 -5.79 -4.84
C ASP A 240 -10.37 -5.08 -3.81
N ASN A 241 -9.99 -3.84 -4.12
CA ASN A 241 -9.15 -3.01 -3.26
C ASN A 241 -9.70 -2.85 -1.84
N GLN A 242 -11.02 -2.72 -1.68
CA GLN A 242 -11.63 -2.54 -0.38
C GLN A 242 -11.50 -3.81 0.47
N ARG A 243 -11.77 -4.98 -0.13
CA ARG A 243 -11.67 -6.27 0.55
C ARG A 243 -10.22 -6.67 0.84
N ASN A 244 -9.29 -6.35 -0.05
CA ASN A 244 -7.87 -6.49 0.21
C ASN A 244 -7.45 -5.67 1.45
N GLN A 245 -7.86 -4.39 1.54
CA GLN A 245 -7.58 -3.57 2.73
C GLN A 245 -8.20 -4.15 4.02
N GLN A 246 -9.42 -4.69 3.93
CA GLN A 246 -10.06 -5.34 5.09
C GLN A 246 -9.29 -6.58 5.52
N LYS A 247 -8.87 -7.43 4.58
CA LYS A 247 -8.04 -8.59 4.87
C LYS A 247 -6.75 -8.19 5.58
N ARG A 248 -6.05 -7.17 5.09
CA ARG A 248 -4.80 -6.68 5.69
C ARG A 248 -5.01 -6.28 7.14
N GLU A 249 -6.06 -5.51 7.43
CA GLU A 249 -6.37 -5.07 8.79
C GLU A 249 -6.70 -6.25 9.71
N VAL A 250 -7.45 -7.23 9.21
CA VAL A 250 -7.80 -8.43 9.96
C VAL A 250 -6.58 -9.32 10.23
N CYS A 251 -5.72 -9.52 9.22
CA CYS A 251 -4.49 -10.28 9.36
C CYS A 251 -3.50 -9.59 10.31
N ARG A 252 -3.42 -8.25 10.28
CA ARG A 252 -2.64 -7.45 11.21
C ARG A 252 -3.11 -7.61 12.64
N LYS A 253 -4.42 -7.50 12.87
CA LYS A 253 -5.01 -7.74 14.20
C LYS A 253 -4.67 -9.15 14.69
N CYS A 254 -4.82 -10.17 13.84
CA CYS A 254 -4.47 -11.55 14.17
C CYS A 254 -2.98 -11.70 14.52
N PHE A 255 -2.08 -11.05 13.78
CA PHE A 255 -0.66 -11.06 14.06
C PHE A 255 -0.33 -10.46 15.44
N GLN A 256 -1.00 -9.37 15.80
CA GLN A 256 -0.79 -8.65 17.06
C GLN A 256 -1.40 -9.37 18.26
N THR A 257 -2.63 -9.87 18.14
CA THR A 257 -3.41 -10.38 19.28
C THR A 257 -3.47 -11.90 19.36
N GLY A 258 -3.04 -12.61 18.30
CA GLY A 258 -3.25 -14.05 18.18
C GLY A 258 -4.69 -14.45 17.89
N LYS A 259 -5.62 -13.50 17.69
CA LYS A 259 -7.03 -13.81 17.39
C LYS A 259 -7.27 -13.76 15.88
N ARG A 260 -7.52 -14.94 15.28
CA ARG A 260 -7.86 -15.10 13.87
C ARG A 260 -9.16 -14.35 13.53
N GLY A 261 -9.21 -13.85 12.30
CA GLY A 261 -10.35 -13.07 11.82
C GLY A 261 -11.55 -13.92 11.43
N THR A 262 -12.71 -13.27 11.41
CA THR A 262 -13.98 -13.87 10.95
C THR A 262 -14.53 -13.12 9.75
N LEU A 263 -15.32 -13.82 8.93
CA LEU A 263 -16.07 -13.24 7.82
C LEU A 263 -17.53 -13.09 8.25
N TYR A 264 -18.13 -11.93 7.96
CA TYR A 264 -19.54 -11.62 8.26
C TYR A 264 -19.92 -11.78 9.74
N GLY A 265 -18.94 -11.77 10.66
CA GLY A 265 -19.18 -12.04 12.08
C GLY A 265 -19.46 -13.51 12.41
N ILE A 266 -19.23 -14.42 11.47
CA ILE A 266 -19.44 -15.86 11.64
C ILE A 266 -18.18 -16.50 12.22
N ASN A 267 -18.28 -17.08 13.41
CA ASN A 267 -17.20 -17.79 14.10
C ASN A 267 -17.04 -19.22 13.55
N PHE A 268 -16.74 -19.34 12.26
CA PHE A 268 -16.49 -20.62 11.60
C PHE A 268 -15.04 -20.71 11.14
N PHE A 269 -14.37 -21.81 11.47
CA PHE A 269 -13.02 -22.14 11.05
C PHE A 269 -13.02 -23.57 10.54
N TYR A 270 -12.73 -23.78 9.26
CA TYR A 270 -12.71 -25.13 8.69
C TYR A 270 -11.51 -25.97 9.17
N GLN A 271 -10.57 -25.33 9.87
CA GLN A 271 -9.47 -25.98 10.57
C GLN A 271 -9.02 -25.14 11.78
N GLY A 272 -8.80 -25.79 12.91
CA GLY A 272 -8.43 -25.12 14.16
C GLY A 272 -9.57 -24.29 14.75
N ASN A 273 -9.23 -23.16 15.38
CA ASN A 273 -10.20 -22.29 16.04
C ASN A 273 -9.79 -20.80 15.90
N GLU A 274 -10.41 -19.93 16.71
CA GLU A 274 -10.15 -18.48 16.70
C GLU A 274 -8.76 -18.08 17.18
N ASN A 275 -8.02 -18.96 17.85
CA ASN A 275 -6.69 -18.67 18.38
C ASN A 275 -5.62 -19.11 17.38
N TRP A 276 -4.57 -18.31 17.29
CA TRP A 276 -3.34 -18.71 16.64
C TRP A 276 -2.74 -19.92 17.38
N PRO A 277 -2.33 -21.00 16.70
CA PRO A 277 -1.76 -22.16 17.37
C PRO A 277 -0.41 -21.85 18.01
N ASP A 278 -0.20 -22.29 19.25
CA ASP A 278 1.00 -22.00 20.04
C ASP A 278 2.27 -22.65 19.47
N ASP A 279 2.12 -23.73 18.70
CA ASP A 279 3.19 -24.50 18.06
C ASP A 279 3.61 -23.95 16.68
N ILE A 280 2.94 -22.91 16.19
CA ILE A 280 3.19 -22.33 14.87
C ILE A 280 3.87 -20.96 14.98
N PRO A 281 4.99 -20.74 14.28
CA PRO A 281 5.69 -19.46 14.32
C PRO A 281 4.81 -18.33 13.75
N LYS A 282 5.06 -17.09 14.17
CA LYS A 282 4.30 -15.93 13.71
C LYS A 282 4.63 -15.51 12.27
N VAL A 283 5.86 -15.77 11.83
CA VAL A 283 6.42 -15.42 10.52
C VAL A 283 7.14 -16.62 9.90
N GLY A 284 7.38 -16.55 8.59
CA GLY A 284 8.07 -17.56 7.79
C GLY A 284 7.14 -18.58 7.14
N LYS A 285 7.69 -19.47 6.32
CA LYS A 285 6.91 -20.45 5.54
C LYS A 285 5.99 -21.30 6.41
N ASP A 286 6.47 -21.71 7.58
CA ASP A 286 5.68 -22.50 8.51
C ASP A 286 4.51 -21.73 9.14
N ALA A 287 4.56 -20.39 9.17
CA ALA A 287 3.46 -19.58 9.68
C ALA A 287 2.20 -19.72 8.81
N GLU A 288 2.31 -20.11 7.53
CA GLU A 288 1.16 -20.34 6.67
C GLU A 288 0.22 -21.42 7.23
N LYS A 289 0.77 -22.45 7.88
CA LYS A 289 0.00 -23.51 8.55
C LYS A 289 -0.97 -22.93 9.59
N GLY A 290 -0.60 -21.83 10.23
CA GLY A 290 -1.42 -21.14 11.22
C GLY A 290 -2.54 -20.30 10.61
N CYS A 291 -2.48 -20.00 9.31
CA CYS A 291 -3.54 -19.31 8.58
C CYS A 291 -4.63 -20.28 8.09
N VAL A 292 -4.30 -21.56 7.88
CA VAL A 292 -5.26 -22.57 7.42
C VAL A 292 -6.44 -22.68 8.38
N GLY A 293 -7.65 -22.63 7.81
CA GLY A 293 -8.92 -22.61 8.55
C GLY A 293 -9.53 -21.21 8.71
N CYS A 294 -8.74 -20.15 8.61
CA CYS A 294 -9.22 -18.77 8.67
C CYS A 294 -9.96 -18.39 7.38
N GLY A 295 -11.12 -17.75 7.50
CA GLY A 295 -11.89 -17.30 6.34
C GLY A 295 -11.12 -16.31 5.46
N TRP A 296 -10.33 -15.43 6.06
CA TRP A 296 -9.53 -14.44 5.31
C TRP A 296 -8.29 -15.03 4.60
N TYR A 297 -7.87 -16.24 4.98
CA TYR A 297 -6.79 -16.96 4.29
C TYR A 297 -7.30 -17.53 2.96
N ASP A 298 -8.42 -18.26 2.99
CA ASP A 298 -9.07 -18.80 1.80
C ASP A 298 -10.59 -18.68 1.91
N ILE A 299 -11.13 -17.58 1.36
CA ILE A 299 -12.56 -17.24 1.46
C ILE A 299 -13.42 -18.28 0.73
N GLN A 300 -12.93 -18.80 -0.40
CA GLN A 300 -13.66 -19.79 -1.18
C GLN A 300 -13.78 -21.10 -0.40
N LYS A 301 -12.65 -21.66 0.05
CA LYS A 301 -12.64 -22.90 0.83
C LYS A 301 -13.44 -22.76 2.12
N TRP A 302 -13.37 -21.61 2.77
CA TRP A 302 -14.16 -21.32 3.96
C TRP A 302 -15.66 -21.37 3.69
N ARG A 303 -16.13 -20.73 2.61
CA ARG A 303 -17.55 -20.74 2.22
C ARG A 303 -18.02 -22.15 1.87
N GLU A 304 -17.25 -22.88 1.08
CA GLU A 304 -17.56 -24.26 0.69
C GLU A 304 -17.66 -25.18 1.92
N SER A 305 -16.69 -25.09 2.83
CA SER A 305 -16.68 -25.86 4.08
C SER A 305 -17.86 -25.50 4.99
N LEU A 306 -18.25 -24.23 5.05
CA LEU A 306 -19.41 -23.79 5.82
C LEU A 306 -20.71 -24.36 5.24
N ASN A 307 -20.87 -24.33 3.92
CA ASN A 307 -22.06 -24.89 3.27
C ASN A 307 -22.16 -26.41 3.50
N GLN A 308 -21.04 -27.13 3.41
CA GLN A 308 -20.98 -28.55 3.73
C GLN A 308 -21.37 -28.82 5.19
N PHE A 309 -20.79 -28.07 6.13
CA PHE A 309 -21.13 -28.17 7.54
C PHE A 309 -22.62 -27.96 7.79
N ILE A 310 -23.23 -26.95 7.14
CA ILE A 310 -24.67 -26.71 7.25
C ILE A 310 -25.46 -27.90 6.69
N GLU A 311 -25.08 -28.45 5.54
CA GLU A 311 -25.79 -29.58 4.92
C GLU A 311 -25.74 -30.86 5.73
N GLU A 312 -24.59 -31.17 6.34
CA GLU A 312 -24.40 -32.33 7.22
C GLU A 312 -25.16 -32.22 8.55
N ASN A 313 -25.57 -31.01 8.94
CA ASN A 313 -26.26 -30.72 10.20
C ASN A 313 -27.70 -30.18 10.01
N LYS A 314 -28.31 -30.44 8.85
CA LYS A 314 -29.74 -30.19 8.60
C LYS A 314 -30.62 -31.25 9.24
#